data_AF-A0A7J4AVE7-F1
#
_entry.id   AF-A0A7J4AVE7-F1
#
_cell.length_a   1.000
_cell.length_b   1.000
_cell.length_c   1.000
_cell.angle_alpha   90.00
_cell.angle_beta   90.00
_cell.angle_gamma   90.00
#
_symmetry.space_group_name_H-M   'P 1'
#
loop_
_entity.id
_entity.type
_entity.pdbx_description
1 polymer ?
#
loop_
_entity_poly.entity_id
_entity_poly.type
_entity_poly.pdbx_seq_one_letter_code
_entity_poly.pdbx_strand_id
1 'polypeptide(L)'
;MYLLGYLFTGLALAFLPITKPEIYESIKVEVGGVRVPALCGTVAFALGIFFFAANAQVMAPLDIFISCLVLGIGLALYIYYTYKNKRMGIDMKALLSEIPPE
;
A
#
# COMPACT_ATOMS: atom_id res chain seq x y z
N MET A 1 -0.96 -15.12 -1.47
CA MET A 1 -0.33 -13.95 -2.13
C MET A 1 -1.30 -12.79 -2.36
N TYR A 2 -2.51 -13.00 -2.88
CA TYR A 2 -3.46 -11.91 -3.18
C TYR A 2 -3.89 -11.04 -1.98
N LEU A 3 -4.07 -11.65 -0.80
CA LEU A 3 -4.53 -10.94 0.42
C LEU A 3 -3.61 -9.76 0.80
N LEU A 4 -2.30 -9.94 0.65
CA LEU A 4 -1.33 -8.93 1.00
C LEU A 4 -1.30 -7.77 0.00
N GLY A 5 -1.52 -8.06 -1.29
CA GLY A 5 -1.74 -7.04 -2.31
C GLY A 5 -2.92 -6.16 -1.91
N TYR A 6 -4.07 -6.76 -1.60
CA TYR A 6 -5.26 -6.02 -1.17
C TYR A 6 -5.06 -5.22 0.13
N LEU A 7 -4.30 -5.76 1.09
CA LEU A 7 -3.94 -5.05 2.32
C LEU A 7 -3.21 -3.73 1.98
N PHE A 8 -2.11 -3.81 1.22
CA PHE A 8 -1.31 -2.63 0.91
C PHE A 8 -1.99 -1.69 -0.09
N THR A 9 -2.84 -2.20 -0.99
CA THR A 9 -3.69 -1.37 -1.85
C THR A 9 -4.74 -0.61 -1.03
N GLY A 10 -5.36 -1.25 -0.03
CA GLY A 10 -6.26 -0.58 0.91
C GLY A 10 -5.55 0.55 1.67
N LEU A 11 -4.33 0.27 2.16
CA LEU A 11 -3.48 1.27 2.81
C LEU A 11 -3.14 2.44 1.88
N ALA A 12 -2.77 2.15 0.62
CA ALA A 12 -2.47 3.18 -0.38
C ALA A 12 -3.68 4.06 -0.67
N LEU A 13 -4.87 3.47 -0.76
CA LEU A 13 -6.13 4.20 -0.96
C LEU A 13 -6.50 5.05 0.27
N ALA A 14 -6.22 4.57 1.47
CA ALA A 14 -6.42 5.33 2.72
C ALA A 14 -5.52 6.57 2.80
N PHE A 15 -4.26 6.46 2.36
CA PHE A 15 -3.29 7.54 2.38
C PHE A 15 -3.31 8.43 1.12
N LEU A 16 -4.01 8.04 0.07
CA LEU A 16 -4.16 8.80 -1.17
C LEU A 16 -4.45 10.30 -0.96
N PRO A 17 -5.39 10.73 -0.08
CA PRO A 17 -5.65 12.16 0.13
C PRO A 17 -4.48 12.94 0.74
N ILE A 18 -3.49 12.26 1.33
CA ILE A 18 -2.32 12.89 1.96
C ILE A 18 -1.11 12.84 1.02
N THR A 19 -0.87 11.70 0.37
CA THR A 19 0.35 11.46 -0.40
C THR A 19 0.24 11.93 -1.84
N LYS A 20 -0.95 11.83 -2.44
CA LYS A 20 -1.24 12.22 -3.82
C LYS A 20 -2.63 12.89 -3.91
N PRO A 21 -2.76 14.12 -3.37
CA PRO A 21 -4.04 14.85 -3.39
C PRO A 21 -4.54 15.09 -4.82
N GLU A 22 -3.63 15.30 -5.77
CA GLU A 22 -3.91 15.42 -7.20
C GLU A 22 -4.69 14.22 -7.79
N ILE A 23 -4.40 12.99 -7.33
CA ILE A 23 -5.14 11.78 -7.75
C ILE A 23 -6.43 11.66 -6.93
N TYR A 24 -6.41 12.04 -5.65
CA TYR A 24 -7.61 12.00 -4.83
C TYR A 24 -8.71 12.92 -5.37
N GLU A 25 -8.36 14.09 -5.93
CA GLU A 25 -9.32 15.00 -6.53
C GLU A 25 -10.07 14.40 -7.72
N SER A 26 -9.44 13.54 -8.53
CA SER A 26 -10.09 12.92 -9.69
C SER A 26 -11.08 11.80 -9.30
N ILE A 27 -10.87 11.15 -8.16
CA ILE A 27 -11.74 10.07 -7.63
C ILE A 27 -12.60 10.52 -6.44
N LYS A 28 -12.68 11.83 -6.20
CA LYS A 28 -13.26 12.40 -4.99
C LYS A 28 -14.75 12.10 -4.90
N VAL A 29 -15.10 11.24 -3.94
CA VAL A 29 -16.49 11.02 -3.52
C VAL A 29 -16.59 11.39 -2.04
N GLU A 30 -17.26 12.49 -1.74
CA GLU A 30 -17.52 12.97 -0.38
C GLU A 30 -19.02 12.88 -0.09
N VAL A 31 -19.39 12.02 0.86
CA VAL A 31 -20.76 11.91 1.36
C VAL A 31 -20.76 12.41 2.80
N GLY A 32 -21.44 13.53 3.05
CA GLY A 32 -21.57 14.10 4.40
C GLY A 32 -20.24 14.55 5.05
N GLY A 33 -19.25 14.97 4.26
CA GLY A 33 -17.92 15.35 4.77
C GLY A 33 -16.96 14.17 5.00
N VAL A 34 -17.39 12.95 4.70
CA VAL A 34 -16.55 11.75 4.79
C VAL A 34 -15.93 11.45 3.43
N ARG A 35 -14.60 11.32 3.41
CA ARG A 35 -13.80 10.91 2.25
C ARG A 35 -14.01 9.41 1.98
N VAL A 36 -15.01 9.07 1.18
CA VAL A 36 -15.44 7.68 0.95
C VAL A 36 -14.30 6.77 0.48
N PRO A 37 -13.45 7.18 -0.50
CA PRO A 37 -12.33 6.33 -0.94
C PRO A 37 -11.33 6.03 0.20
N ALA A 38 -11.01 7.04 1.01
CA ALA A 38 -10.08 6.87 2.13
C ALA A 38 -10.65 5.96 3.24
N LEU A 39 -11.95 6.07 3.50
CA LEU A 39 -12.66 5.18 4.43
C LEU A 39 -12.67 3.73 3.90
N CYS A 40 -13.01 3.53 2.62
CA CYS A 40 -12.96 2.22 1.98
C CYS A 40 -11.56 1.60 2.06
N GLY A 41 -10.51 2.38 1.80
CA GLY A 41 -9.12 1.94 1.95
C GLY A 41 -8.78 1.52 3.39
N THR A 42 -9.23 2.31 4.37
CA THR A 42 -9.00 2.03 5.80
C THR A 42 -9.70 0.74 6.24
N VAL A 43 -10.95 0.54 5.81
CA VAL A 43 -11.72 -0.69 6.08
C VAL A 43 -11.08 -1.90 5.40
N ALA A 44 -10.65 -1.77 4.14
CA ALA A 44 -9.96 -2.84 3.41
C ALA A 44 -8.66 -3.24 4.11
N PHE A 45 -7.89 -2.27 4.60
CA PHE A 45 -6.68 -2.52 5.38
C PHE A 45 -6.99 -3.23 6.71
N ALA A 46 -7.99 -2.76 7.46
CA ALA A 46 -8.39 -3.37 8.72
C ALA A 46 -8.87 -4.82 8.55
N LEU A 47 -9.68 -5.08 7.52
CA LEU A 47 -10.10 -6.43 7.16
C LEU A 47 -8.90 -7.29 6.73
N GLY A 48 -7.96 -6.76 5.95
CA GLY A 48 -6.75 -7.47 5.58
C GLY A 48 -5.92 -7.89 6.80
N ILE A 49 -5.75 -7.03 7.81
CA ILE A 49 -5.09 -7.38 9.08
C ILE A 49 -5.87 -8.48 9.81
N PHE A 50 -7.19 -8.34 9.90
CA PHE A 50 -8.04 -9.33 10.55
C PHE A 50 -7.91 -10.71 9.88
N PHE A 51 -7.99 -10.78 8.55
CA PHE A 51 -7.79 -12.02 7.80
C PHE A 51 -6.38 -12.58 8.02
N PHE A 52 -5.35 -11.73 8.06
CA PHE A 52 -3.99 -12.19 8.34
C PHE A 52 -3.87 -12.80 9.75
N ALA A 53 -4.45 -12.16 10.76
CA ALA A 53 -4.45 -12.65 12.14
C ALA A 53 -5.27 -13.95 12.29
N ALA A 54 -6.41 -14.06 11.61
CA ALA A 54 -7.23 -15.27 11.61
C ALA A 54 -6.50 -16.45 10.93
N ASN A 55 -5.82 -16.21 9.81
CA ASN A 55 -5.04 -17.25 9.12
C ASN A 55 -3.80 -17.67 9.91
N ALA A 56 -3.19 -16.76 10.68
CA ALA A 56 -2.04 -17.09 11.53
C ALA A 56 -2.37 -18.12 12.62
N GLN A 57 -3.64 -18.30 12.99
CA GLN A 57 -4.06 -19.34 13.95
C GLN A 57 -4.13 -20.75 13.33
N VAL A 58 -4.21 -20.84 12.00
CA VAL A 58 -4.40 -22.11 11.28
C VAL A 58 -3.13 -22.53 10.53
N MET A 59 -2.28 -21.57 10.16
CA MET A 59 -1.04 -21.84 9.41
C MET A 59 0.06 -22.40 10.30
N ALA A 60 0.93 -23.24 9.70
CA ALA A 60 2.13 -23.71 10.36
C ALA A 60 3.07 -22.53 10.66
N PRO A 61 3.77 -22.51 11.82
CA PRO A 61 4.69 -21.42 12.18
C PRO A 61 5.78 -21.15 11.13
N LEU A 62 6.20 -22.20 10.42
CA LEU A 62 7.21 -22.13 9.36
C LEU A 62 6.70 -21.32 8.15
N ASP A 63 5.44 -21.49 7.76
CA ASP A 63 4.84 -20.77 6.63
C ASP A 63 4.71 -19.27 6.92
N ILE A 64 4.38 -18.93 8.17
CA ILE A 64 4.32 -17.55 8.65
C ILE A 64 5.72 -16.93 8.61
N PHE A 65 6.74 -17.66 9.06
CA PHE A 65 8.13 -17.19 9.05
C PHE A 65 8.63 -16.92 7.62
N ILE A 66 8.43 -17.85 6.69
CA ILE A 66 8.81 -17.66 5.28
C ILE A 66 8.09 -16.45 4.69
N SER A 67 6.79 -16.30 4.95
CA SER A 67 6.00 -15.16 4.48
C SER A 67 6.57 -13.84 5.00
N CYS A 68 6.87 -13.74 6.30
CA CYS A 68 7.49 -12.55 6.89
C CYS A 68 8.87 -12.26 6.29
N LEU A 69 9.68 -13.28 6.02
CA LEU A 69 11.02 -13.12 5.47
C LEU A 69 10.98 -12.56 4.04
N VAL A 70 10.15 -13.14 3.17
CA VAL A 70 9.99 -12.68 1.78
C VAL A 70 9.50 -11.23 1.74
N LEU A 71 8.53 -10.88 2.59
CA LEU A 71 8.02 -9.51 2.67
C LEU A 71 9.01 -8.54 3.28
N GLY A 72 9.76 -8.97 4.29
CA GLY A 72 10.84 -8.20 4.88
C GLY A 72 11.91 -7.84 3.85
N ILE A 73 12.32 -8.80 3.03
CA ILE A 73 13.29 -8.56 1.94
C ILE A 73 12.71 -7.57 0.91
N GLY A 74 11.47 -7.78 0.46
CA GLY A 74 10.82 -6.88 -0.50
C GLY A 74 10.73 -5.44 0.02
N LEU A 75 10.33 -5.27 1.27
CA LEU A 75 10.26 -3.96 1.92
C LEU A 75 11.65 -3.33 2.09
N ALA A 76 12.66 -4.11 2.50
CA ALA A 76 14.02 -3.62 2.66
C ALA A 76 14.60 -3.11 1.33
N LEU A 77 14.41 -3.86 0.24
CA LEU A 77 14.82 -3.44 -1.10
C LEU A 77 14.08 -2.16 -1.52
N TYR A 78 12.76 -2.10 -1.33
CA TYR A 78 11.98 -0.92 -1.66
C TYR A 78 12.49 0.34 -0.93
N ILE A 79 12.74 0.24 0.38
CA ILE A 79 13.26 1.36 1.17
C ILE A 79 14.66 1.74 0.70
N TYR A 80 15.54 0.76 0.49
CA TYR A 80 16.91 1.00 0.04
C TYR A 80 16.96 1.74 -1.29
N TYR A 81 16.22 1.28 -2.31
CA TYR A 81 16.18 1.93 -3.61
C TYR A 81 15.48 3.29 -3.56
N THR A 82 14.41 3.43 -2.77
CA THR A 82 13.73 4.72 -2.59
C THR A 82 14.68 5.76 -1.98
N TYR A 83 15.46 5.37 -0.96
CA TYR A 83 16.43 6.25 -0.33
C TYR A 83 17.62 6.58 -1.24
N LYS A 84 18.15 5.57 -1.93
CA LYS A 84 19.25 5.73 -2.89
C LYS A 84 18.85 6.66 -4.04
N ASN A 85 17.68 6.46 -4.63
CA ASN A 85 17.20 7.29 -5.74
C ASN A 85 16.95 8.73 -5.30
N LYS A 86 16.42 8.94 -4.07
CA LYS A 86 16.28 10.27 -3.48
C LYS A 86 17.64 10.97 -3.25
N ARG A 87 18.67 10.22 -2.82
CA ARG A 87 20.05 10.74 -2.65
C ARG A 87 20.72 11.08 -3.98
N MET A 88 20.36 10.38 -5.06
CA MET A 88 20.88 10.63 -6.41
C MET A 88 20.18 11.79 -7.15
N GLY A 89 19.21 12.46 -6.51
CA GLY A 89 18.46 13.56 -7.13
C GLY A 89 17.50 13.12 -8.23
N ILE A 90 17.23 11.82 -8.35
CA ILE A 90 16.26 11.28 -9.29
C ILE A 90 14.87 11.61 -8.77
N ASP A 91 14.17 12.51 -9.45
CA ASP A 91 12.76 12.76 -9.15
C ASP A 91 11.91 11.60 -9.67
N MET A 92 11.70 10.62 -8.80
CA MET A 92 10.85 9.46 -9.06
C MET A 92 9.42 9.87 -9.45
N LYS A 93 8.96 11.07 -9.07
CA LYS A 93 7.64 11.58 -9.51
C LYS A 93 7.66 11.99 -10.98
N ALA A 94 8.73 12.65 -11.43
CA ALA A 94 8.90 13.02 -12.83
C ALA A 94 8.98 11.79 -13.72
N LEU A 95 9.81 10.80 -13.35
CA LEU A 95 9.94 9.54 -14.11
C LEU A 95 8.62 8.78 -14.23
N LEU A 96 7.83 8.70 -13.14
CA LEU A 96 6.55 8.01 -13.16
C LEU A 96 5.43 8.81 -13.84
N SER A 97 5.64 10.12 -14.08
CA SER A 97 4.70 10.97 -14.83
C SER A 97 4.91 10.91 -16.34
N GLU A 98 6.13 10.56 -16.78
CA GLU A 98 6.47 10.36 -18.18
C GLU A 98 6.00 9.01 -18.72
N ILE A 99 5.75 8.05 -17.83
CA ILE A 99 5.10 6.79 -18.22
C ILE A 99 3.63 7.11 -18.50
N PRO A 100 3.15 6.92 -19.74
CA PRO A 100 1.76 7.20 -20.08
C PRO A 100 0.85 6.39 -19.15
N PRO A 101 -0.21 7.00 -18.58
CA PRO A 101 -1.13 6.29 -17.71
C PRO A 101 -1.82 5.18 -18.51
N GLU A 102 -1.66 3.95 -18.04
CA GLU A 102 -2.37 2.76 -18.49
C GLU A 102 -3.63 2.51 -17.65
#